data_AF-A0A4Q2SIR6-F1
#
_entry.id   AF-A0A4Q2SIR6-F1
#
_cell.length_a   1.000
_cell.length_b   1.000
_cell.length_c   1.000
_cell.angle_alpha   90.00
_cell.angle_beta   90.00
_cell.angle_gamma   90.00
#
_symmetry.space_group_name_H-M   'P 1'
#
loop_
_entity.id
_entity.type
_entity.pdbx_description
1 polymer ?
#
loop_
_entity_poly.entity_id
_entity_poly.type
_entity_poly.pdbx_seq_one_letter_code
_entity_poly.pdbx_strand_id
1 'polypeptide(L)'
;MSGSIFGNWDALWADDPTGTLSFTLPSGGVCEQRIGDLKVANPDANEMIHDWLNDHTLNEIADIDAAIATTRAEGPQAWQFGGLDRSSDLTFGYGTSNYDADYEYVTAMQQATFDAVHAKLLDEGYTDYADYELSYSGELRCTGDNPDPAIPAWQPEFKK
;
A
#
# COMPACT_ATOMS: atom_id res chain seq x y z
N MET A 1 5.94 -7.52 6.28
CA MET A 1 6.04 -6.22 5.58
C MET A 1 5.91 -5.12 6.62
N SER A 2 6.81 -4.14 6.66
CA SER A 2 6.75 -3.03 7.61
C SER A 2 6.79 -1.71 6.82
N GLY A 3 5.66 -1.33 6.24
CA GLY A 3 5.38 0.04 5.84
C GLY A 3 4.46 0.66 6.89
N SER A 4 4.85 1.77 7.51
CA SER A 4 4.01 2.53 8.44
C SER A 4 3.29 3.62 7.66
N ILE A 5 1.94 3.64 7.67
CA ILE A 5 1.08 4.61 6.97
C ILE A 5 0.75 5.82 7.87
N PHE A 6 1.26 5.81 9.11
CA PHE A 6 1.15 6.92 10.04
C PHE A 6 2.54 7.53 10.21
N GLY A 7 2.85 8.57 9.45
CA GLY A 7 4.11 9.26 9.59
C GLY A 7 4.18 10.59 8.85
N ASN A 8 5.34 11.20 8.96
CA ASN A 8 5.55 12.63 8.87
C ASN A 8 5.60 13.06 7.40
N TRP A 9 4.54 13.68 6.87
CA TRP A 9 4.61 14.38 5.57
C TRP A 9 5.73 15.44 5.53
N ASP A 10 6.26 15.84 6.69
CA ASP A 10 7.44 16.70 6.83
C ASP A 10 8.77 15.90 6.92
N ALA A 11 8.78 14.61 6.58
CA ALA A 11 10.01 13.81 6.49
C ALA A 11 10.82 14.25 5.26
N LEU A 12 12.15 14.21 5.36
CA LEU A 12 13.03 14.65 4.27
C LEU A 12 12.81 13.87 2.97
N TRP A 13 12.52 12.57 3.06
CA TRP A 13 12.21 11.74 1.90
C TRP A 13 10.86 12.11 1.27
N ALA A 14 9.94 12.70 2.04
CA ALA A 14 8.62 13.06 1.53
C ALA A 14 8.69 14.29 0.62
N ASP A 15 9.67 15.20 0.81
CA ASP A 15 9.89 16.36 -0.06
C ASP A 15 10.41 15.96 -1.46
N ASP A 16 11.18 14.87 -1.54
CA ASP A 16 11.73 14.30 -2.79
C ASP A 16 11.48 12.78 -2.81
N PRO A 17 10.23 12.36 -3.04
CA PRO A 17 9.85 10.95 -2.94
C PRO A 17 10.40 10.16 -4.13
N THR A 18 10.79 8.90 -3.88
CA THR A 18 11.18 7.94 -4.93
C THR A 18 10.02 7.64 -5.88
N GLY A 19 8.78 7.73 -5.40
CA GLY A 19 7.61 7.54 -6.26
C GLY A 19 6.36 8.19 -5.67
N THR A 20 5.48 8.62 -6.56
CA THR A 20 4.17 9.18 -6.21
C THR A 20 3.06 8.50 -7.00
N LEU A 21 1.92 8.30 -6.33
CA LEU A 21 0.70 7.73 -6.90
C LEU A 21 -0.47 8.64 -6.50
N SER A 22 -1.28 9.07 -7.46
CA SER A 22 -2.48 9.88 -7.20
C SER A 22 -3.73 9.17 -7.70
N PHE A 23 -4.77 9.12 -6.88
CA PHE A 23 -5.99 8.37 -7.16
C PHE A 23 -7.23 9.01 -6.52
N THR A 24 -8.41 8.55 -6.95
CA THR A 24 -9.68 8.93 -6.35
C THR A 24 -10.32 7.69 -5.74
N LEU A 25 -10.69 7.80 -4.47
CA LEU A 25 -11.39 6.75 -3.73
C LEU A 25 -12.79 6.51 -4.32
N PRO A 26 -13.36 5.31 -4.12
CA PRO A 26 -14.76 5.03 -4.44
C PRO A 26 -15.76 6.02 -3.83
N SER A 27 -15.47 6.55 -2.64
CA SER A 27 -16.29 7.60 -2.01
C SER A 27 -16.19 8.99 -2.66
N GLY A 28 -15.17 9.24 -3.48
CA GLY A 28 -14.90 10.53 -4.13
C GLY A 28 -13.73 11.32 -3.53
N GLY A 29 -13.13 10.86 -2.43
CA GLY A 29 -11.92 11.45 -1.85
C GLY A 29 -10.73 11.39 -2.80
N VAL A 30 -9.93 12.45 -2.86
CA VAL A 30 -8.72 12.50 -3.70
C VAL A 30 -7.50 12.26 -2.83
N CYS A 31 -6.69 11.27 -3.21
CA CYS A 31 -5.56 10.80 -2.45
C CYS A 31 -4.25 10.90 -3.23
N GLU A 32 -3.17 11.11 -2.49
CA GLU A 32 -1.80 11.00 -2.94
C GLU A 32 -1.05 10.06 -1.99
N GLN A 33 -0.40 9.04 -2.55
CA GLN A 33 0.57 8.20 -1.87
C GLN A 33 1.97 8.62 -2.32
N ARG A 34 2.88 8.77 -1.35
CA ARG A 34 4.31 8.89 -1.59
C ARG A 34 5.01 7.66 -1.08
N ILE A 35 6.06 7.23 -1.76
CA ILE A 35 7.05 6.30 -1.22
C ILE A 35 8.44 6.94 -1.27
N GLY A 36 9.24 6.64 -0.27
CA GLY A 36 10.63 7.08 -0.17
C GLY A 36 11.44 6.12 0.68
N ASP A 37 12.70 6.46 0.94
CA ASP A 37 13.65 5.57 1.62
C ASP A 37 13.69 4.15 1.04
N LEU A 38 13.42 4.00 -0.27
CA LEU A 38 13.37 2.70 -0.93
C LEU A 38 14.75 2.06 -0.88
N LYS A 39 14.80 0.84 -0.36
CA LYS A 39 16.00 0.03 -0.20
C LYS A 39 15.75 -1.39 -0.68
N VAL A 40 16.66 -1.87 -1.50
CA VAL A 40 16.82 -3.26 -1.88
C VAL A 40 18.17 -3.75 -1.37
N ALA A 41 18.25 -4.96 -0.81
CA ALA A 41 19.50 -5.46 -0.20
C ALA A 41 20.67 -5.54 -1.18
N ASN A 42 20.42 -6.02 -2.41
CA ASN A 42 21.44 -6.06 -3.46
C ASN A 42 21.70 -4.65 -4.02
N PRO A 43 22.95 -4.13 -3.99
CA PRO A 43 23.26 -2.78 -4.45
C PRO A 43 22.92 -2.52 -5.93
N ASP A 44 23.18 -3.49 -6.81
CA ASP A 44 22.91 -3.35 -8.25
C ASP A 44 21.40 -3.32 -8.50
N ALA A 45 20.64 -4.16 -7.78
CA ALA A 45 19.18 -4.15 -7.82
C ALA A 45 18.59 -2.85 -7.28
N ASN A 46 19.20 -2.31 -6.22
CA ASN A 46 18.80 -1.03 -5.64
C ASN A 46 18.99 0.11 -6.64
N GLU A 47 20.18 0.25 -7.24
CA GLU A 47 20.44 1.26 -8.28
C GLU A 47 19.47 1.12 -9.45
N MET A 48 19.25 -0.11 -9.94
CA MET A 48 18.33 -0.39 -11.05
C MET A 48 16.89 0.05 -10.74
N ILE A 49 16.36 -0.23 -9.55
CA ILE A 49 14.99 0.18 -9.21
C ILE A 49 14.87 1.69 -9.10
N HIS A 50 15.87 2.38 -8.53
CA HIS A 50 15.87 3.84 -8.48
C HIS A 50 15.93 4.45 -9.88
N ASP A 51 16.77 3.92 -10.78
CA ASP A 51 16.81 4.36 -12.17
C ASP A 51 15.49 4.10 -12.90
N TRP A 52 14.90 2.93 -12.71
CA TRP A 52 13.62 2.60 -13.32
C TRP A 52 12.48 3.51 -12.86
N LEU A 53 12.43 3.87 -11.57
CA LEU A 53 11.44 4.78 -10.99
C LEU A 53 11.73 6.26 -11.32
N ASN A 54 12.93 6.61 -11.79
CA ASN A 54 13.18 7.93 -12.37
C ASN A 54 12.52 8.08 -13.76
N ASP A 55 12.33 6.97 -14.47
CA ASP A 55 11.73 6.94 -15.80
C ASP A 55 10.23 6.58 -15.81
N HIS A 56 9.69 6.07 -14.70
CA HIS A 56 8.29 5.63 -14.57
C HIS A 56 7.65 6.12 -13.29
N THR A 57 6.39 6.53 -13.37
CA THR A 57 5.57 6.88 -12.20
C THR A 57 4.90 5.66 -11.60
N LEU A 58 4.57 5.69 -10.30
CA LEU A 58 3.82 4.60 -9.65
C LEU A 58 2.43 4.43 -10.27
N ASN A 59 1.82 5.52 -10.74
CA ASN A 59 0.54 5.48 -11.48
C ASN A 59 0.62 4.63 -12.76
N GLU A 60 1.78 4.53 -13.40
CA GLU A 60 1.96 3.77 -14.64
C GLU A 60 2.21 2.28 -14.38
N ILE A 61 2.81 1.94 -13.24
CA ILE A 61 3.27 0.58 -12.95
C ILE A 61 2.35 -0.19 -11.99
N ALA A 62 1.59 0.50 -11.13
CA ALA A 62 0.74 -0.13 -10.14
C ALA A 62 -0.64 -0.46 -10.72
N ASP A 63 -0.94 -1.76 -10.86
CA ASP A 63 -2.25 -2.25 -11.31
C ASP A 63 -3.19 -2.49 -10.11
N ILE A 64 -3.83 -1.41 -9.65
CA ILE A 64 -4.74 -1.44 -8.49
C ILE A 64 -5.97 -2.32 -8.78
N ASP A 65 -6.50 -2.28 -10.00
CA ASP A 65 -7.68 -3.07 -10.37
C ASP A 65 -7.38 -4.57 -10.34
N ALA A 66 -6.20 -4.99 -10.81
CA ALA A 66 -5.76 -6.37 -10.71
C ALA A 66 -5.55 -6.81 -9.25
N ALA A 67 -5.00 -5.93 -8.39
CA ALA A 67 -4.86 -6.21 -6.96
C ALA A 67 -6.24 -6.38 -6.28
N ILE A 68 -7.21 -5.49 -6.57
CA ILE A 68 -8.60 -5.63 -6.08
C ILE A 68 -9.20 -6.96 -6.55
N ALA A 69 -9.06 -7.30 -7.84
CA ALA A 69 -9.59 -8.54 -8.38
C ALA A 69 -9.00 -9.77 -7.69
N THR A 70 -7.69 -9.74 -7.42
CA THR A 70 -6.97 -10.81 -6.72
C THR A 70 -7.47 -10.98 -5.29
N THR A 71 -7.51 -9.90 -4.51
CA THR A 71 -8.02 -9.94 -3.12
C THR A 71 -9.47 -10.43 -3.05
N ARG A 72 -10.33 -10.00 -3.99
CA ARG A 72 -11.71 -10.49 -4.05
C ARG A 72 -11.80 -11.97 -4.40
N ALA A 73 -10.90 -12.49 -5.22
CA ALA A 73 -10.85 -13.91 -5.59
C ALA A 73 -10.37 -14.79 -4.43
N GLU A 74 -9.47 -14.29 -3.57
CA GLU A 74 -9.04 -14.95 -2.33
C GLU A 74 -10.16 -15.01 -1.28
N GLY A 75 -11.07 -14.02 -1.32
CA GLY A 75 -12.25 -13.96 -0.48
C GLY A 75 -12.03 -13.26 0.86
N PRO A 76 -13.07 -13.22 1.71
CA PRO A 76 -13.02 -12.49 2.97
C PRO A 76 -11.95 -12.99 3.94
N GLN A 77 -11.29 -12.06 4.61
CA GLN A 77 -10.24 -12.33 5.58
C GLN A 77 -10.82 -12.33 7.00
N ALA A 78 -10.21 -13.11 7.90
CA ALA A 78 -10.54 -13.10 9.32
C ALA A 78 -9.43 -12.40 10.11
N TRP A 79 -9.77 -11.35 10.86
CA TRP A 79 -8.83 -10.70 11.77
C TRP A 79 -9.11 -11.11 13.22
N GLN A 80 -8.04 -11.50 13.92
CA GLN A 80 -8.03 -11.62 15.37
C GLN A 80 -7.40 -10.36 15.97
N PHE A 81 -8.20 -9.55 16.67
CA PHE A 81 -7.68 -8.44 17.47
C PHE A 81 -7.04 -9.01 18.73
N GLY A 82 -5.73 -9.25 18.69
CA GLY A 82 -4.96 -9.55 19.89
C GLY A 82 -4.81 -8.30 20.76
N GLY A 83 -5.48 -8.24 21.91
CA GLY A 83 -5.19 -7.20 22.91
C GLY A 83 -6.31 -6.77 23.85
N LEU A 84 -7.56 -7.13 23.59
CA LEU A 84 -8.68 -6.88 24.51
C LEU A 84 -9.52 -8.15 24.61
N ASP A 85 -10.14 -8.38 25.75
CA ASP A 85 -10.90 -9.58 26.18
C ASP A 85 -12.18 -9.88 25.35
N ARG A 86 -12.10 -9.66 24.03
CA ARG A 86 -13.10 -9.96 23.03
C ARG A 86 -12.39 -10.53 21.81
N SER A 87 -12.14 -11.83 21.84
CA SER A 87 -11.93 -12.61 20.61
C SER A 87 -13.27 -12.68 19.87
N SER A 88 -13.63 -11.62 19.15
CA SER A 88 -14.55 -11.76 18.04
C SER A 88 -13.71 -11.93 16.79
N ASP A 89 -13.69 -13.14 16.23
CA ASP A 89 -13.22 -13.33 14.86
C ASP A 89 -14.05 -12.39 13.98
N LEU A 90 -13.42 -11.35 13.44
CA LEU A 90 -14.10 -10.42 12.55
C LEU A 90 -13.76 -10.82 11.13
N THR A 91 -14.77 -11.25 10.38
CA THR A 91 -14.65 -11.44 8.94
C THR A 91 -14.87 -10.11 8.25
N PHE A 92 -13.93 -9.70 7.40
CA PHE A 92 -13.98 -8.45 6.63
C PHE A 92 -13.54 -8.68 5.18
N GLY A 93 -13.81 -7.70 4.33
CA GLY A 93 -13.55 -7.79 2.89
C GLY A 93 -14.83 -7.90 2.07
N TYR A 94 -14.66 -7.93 0.75
CA TYR A 94 -15.76 -7.88 -0.21
C TYR A 94 -16.85 -8.92 0.06
N GLY A 95 -18.12 -8.49 0.01
CA GLY A 95 -19.27 -9.37 0.25
C GLY A 95 -19.61 -9.60 1.73
N THR A 96 -18.88 -9.01 2.67
CA THR A 96 -19.19 -9.08 4.10
C THR A 96 -19.94 -7.84 4.60
N SER A 97 -20.49 -7.89 5.81
CA SER A 97 -21.05 -6.71 6.49
C SER A 97 -19.98 -5.70 6.92
N ASN A 98 -18.72 -6.11 6.99
CA ASN A 98 -17.57 -5.28 7.34
C ASN A 98 -16.76 -4.94 6.07
N TYR A 99 -17.44 -4.77 4.95
CA TYR A 99 -16.81 -4.31 3.72
C TYR A 99 -16.74 -2.78 3.72
N ASP A 100 -15.57 -2.26 3.34
CA ASP A 100 -15.34 -0.84 3.10
C ASP A 100 -14.56 -0.72 1.78
N ALA A 101 -15.17 -0.03 0.81
CA ALA A 101 -14.62 0.10 -0.54
C ALA A 101 -13.39 1.01 -0.59
N ASP A 102 -13.32 2.05 0.25
CA ASP A 102 -12.17 2.94 0.29
C ASP A 102 -10.98 2.24 0.94
N TYR A 103 -11.24 1.47 2.00
CA TYR A 103 -10.22 0.63 2.64
C TYR A 103 -9.69 -0.45 1.70
N GLU A 104 -10.58 -1.14 0.96
CA GLU A 104 -10.18 -2.10 -0.08
C GLU A 104 -9.30 -1.42 -1.14
N TYR A 105 -9.68 -0.23 -1.60
CA TYR A 105 -8.92 0.49 -2.61
C TYR A 105 -7.51 0.85 -2.10
N VAL A 106 -7.39 1.36 -0.87
CA VAL A 106 -6.09 1.73 -0.29
C VAL A 106 -5.20 0.52 -0.06
N THR A 107 -5.76 -0.58 0.45
CA THR A 107 -5.01 -1.82 0.66
C THR A 107 -4.56 -2.43 -0.67
N ALA A 108 -5.42 -2.43 -1.69
CA ALA A 108 -5.07 -2.86 -3.04
C ALA A 108 -4.01 -1.97 -3.69
N MET A 109 -4.07 -0.64 -3.48
CA MET A 109 -3.05 0.30 -3.97
C MET A 109 -1.67 0.01 -3.34
N GLN A 110 -1.62 -0.27 -2.05
CA GLN A 110 -0.38 -0.65 -1.36
C GLN A 110 0.18 -1.96 -1.90
N GLN A 111 -0.68 -2.96 -2.09
CA GLN A 111 -0.31 -4.25 -2.66
C GLN A 111 0.23 -4.09 -4.08
N ALA A 112 -0.51 -3.38 -4.95
CA ALA A 112 -0.11 -3.13 -6.33
C ALA A 112 1.24 -2.39 -6.45
N THR A 113 1.49 -1.44 -5.55
CA THR A 113 2.78 -0.71 -5.50
C THR A 113 3.93 -1.65 -5.15
N PHE A 114 3.75 -2.47 -4.10
CA PHE A 114 4.75 -3.46 -3.71
C PHE A 114 4.99 -4.49 -4.82
N ASP A 115 3.92 -5.02 -5.40
CA ASP A 115 3.98 -6.04 -6.45
C ASP A 115 4.65 -5.52 -7.71
N ALA A 116 4.44 -4.26 -8.10
CA ALA A 116 5.08 -3.68 -9.26
C ALA A 116 6.61 -3.62 -9.12
N VAL A 117 7.10 -3.15 -7.97
CA VAL A 117 8.54 -3.10 -7.68
C VAL A 117 9.11 -4.51 -7.55
N HIS A 118 8.40 -5.40 -6.87
CA HIS A 118 8.81 -6.78 -6.69
C HIS A 118 8.87 -7.53 -8.04
N ALA A 119 7.86 -7.39 -8.89
CA ALA A 119 7.82 -7.99 -10.22
C ALA A 119 8.99 -7.50 -11.08
N LYS A 120 9.30 -6.20 -11.04
CA LYS A 120 10.47 -5.66 -11.75
C LYS A 120 11.79 -6.31 -11.28
N LEU A 121 11.97 -6.50 -9.97
CA LEU A 121 13.15 -7.20 -9.44
C LEU A 121 13.23 -8.64 -9.96
N LEU A 122 12.11 -9.35 -9.99
CA LEU A 122 12.05 -10.72 -10.51
C LEU A 122 12.33 -10.78 -12.02
N ASP A 123 11.79 -9.85 -12.80
CA ASP A 123 11.98 -9.77 -14.25
C ASP A 123 13.45 -9.52 -14.64
N GLU A 124 14.19 -8.79 -13.79
CA GLU A 124 15.64 -8.56 -13.93
C GLU A 124 16.49 -9.72 -13.36
N GLY A 125 15.85 -10.78 -12.85
CA GLY A 125 16.51 -12.00 -12.40
C GLY A 125 16.89 -12.04 -10.92
N TYR A 126 16.47 -11.06 -10.11
CA TYR A 126 16.70 -11.05 -8.66
C TYR A 126 15.68 -11.94 -7.94
N THR A 127 15.85 -13.27 -8.02
CA THR A 127 14.88 -14.25 -7.51
C THR A 127 15.16 -14.76 -6.08
N ASP A 128 16.35 -14.53 -5.53
CA ASP A 128 16.67 -14.89 -4.14
C ASP A 128 16.19 -13.79 -3.19
N TYR A 129 15.45 -14.16 -2.14
CA TYR A 129 14.97 -13.20 -1.13
C TYR A 129 16.11 -12.39 -0.50
N ALA A 130 17.29 -12.99 -0.34
CA ALA A 130 18.46 -12.28 0.18
C ALA A 130 18.93 -11.15 -0.76
N ASP A 131 18.66 -11.25 -2.06
CA ASP A 131 19.01 -10.22 -3.04
C ASP A 131 17.97 -9.10 -3.10
N TYR A 132 16.68 -9.43 -3.01
CA TYR A 132 15.62 -8.44 -3.24
C TYR A 132 14.99 -7.86 -1.97
N GLU A 133 15.44 -8.20 -0.75
CA GLU A 133 14.84 -7.72 0.52
C GLU A 133 14.46 -6.23 0.43
N LEU A 134 13.16 -5.99 0.21
CA LEU A 134 12.60 -4.70 -0.20
C LEU A 134 11.97 -4.02 1.01
N SER A 135 12.34 -2.76 1.21
CA SER A 135 11.71 -1.88 2.20
C SER A 135 11.56 -0.48 1.64
N TYR A 136 10.50 0.21 2.06
CA TYR A 136 10.29 1.62 1.77
C TYR A 136 9.44 2.26 2.86
N SER A 137 9.61 3.57 3.04
CA SER A 137 8.70 4.43 3.79
C SER A 137 7.54 4.84 2.87
N GLY A 138 6.32 4.93 3.39
CA GLY A 138 5.17 5.33 2.59
C GLY A 138 4.21 6.21 3.38
N GLU A 139 3.71 7.28 2.78
CA GLU A 139 2.71 8.17 3.37
C GLU A 139 1.51 8.32 2.44
N LEU A 140 0.32 8.26 3.01
CA LEU A 140 -0.94 8.48 2.32
C LEU A 140 -1.56 9.78 2.81
N ARG A 141 -1.98 10.65 1.88
CA ARG A 141 -2.77 11.83 2.21
C ARG A 141 -3.99 11.91 1.32
N CYS A 142 -5.15 11.99 1.95
CA CYS A 142 -6.42 12.16 1.26
C CYS A 142 -7.10 13.46 1.66
N THR A 143 -7.88 14.01 0.74
CA THR A 143 -8.67 15.22 0.94
C THR A 143 -10.09 15.03 0.42
N GLY A 144 -11.05 15.74 1.00
CA GLY A 144 -12.46 15.61 0.65
C GLY A 144 -13.14 14.47 1.40
N ASP A 145 -13.88 13.64 0.68
CA ASP A 145 -14.63 12.53 1.26
C ASP A 145 -13.67 11.45 1.81
N ASN A 146 -13.94 10.97 3.03
CA ASN A 146 -13.13 10.00 3.77
C ASN A 146 -11.60 10.31 3.79
N PRO A 147 -11.15 11.30 4.56
CA PRO A 147 -9.73 11.69 4.61
C PRO A 147 -8.82 10.63 5.27
N ASP A 148 -9.39 9.65 5.98
CA ASP A 148 -8.66 8.58 6.68
C ASP A 148 -9.09 7.18 6.17
N PRO A 149 -8.88 6.86 4.88
CA PRO A 149 -9.38 5.62 4.27
C PRO A 149 -8.58 4.38 4.67
N ALA A 150 -7.38 4.55 5.23
CA ALA A 150 -6.58 3.46 5.80
C ALA A 150 -7.20 2.87 7.08
N ILE A 151 -8.20 3.55 7.66
CA ILE A 151 -8.95 3.09 8.81
C ILE A 151 -10.37 2.76 8.33
N PRO A 152 -10.75 1.47 8.34
CA PRO A 152 -12.05 1.08 7.82
C PRO A 152 -13.19 1.71 8.64
N ALA A 153 -14.29 2.05 7.97
CA ALA A 153 -15.45 2.71 8.57
C ALA A 153 -16.10 1.91 9.71
N TRP A 154 -15.93 0.59 9.73
CA TRP A 154 -16.39 -0.30 10.79
C TRP A 154 -15.48 -0.32 12.02
N GLN A 155 -14.38 0.45 12.03
CA GLN A 155 -13.53 0.72 13.21
C GLN A 155 -13.30 2.22 13.45
N PRO A 156 -14.37 2.98 13.74
CA PRO A 156 -14.23 4.42 13.94
C PRO A 156 -13.34 4.78 15.13
N GLU A 157 -13.17 3.89 16.11
CA GLU A 157 -12.36 4.10 17.31
C GLU A 157 -10.87 4.34 17.04
N PHE A 158 -10.37 4.01 15.85
CA PHE A 158 -8.99 4.27 15.45
C PHE A 158 -8.81 5.59 14.70
N LYS A 159 -9.90 6.24 14.24
CA LYS A 159 -9.84 7.57 13.60
C LYS A 159 -9.52 8.61 14.68
N LYS A 160 -8.40 9.32 14.53
CA LYS A 160 -7.91 10.31 15.50
C LYS A 160 -8.46 11.71 15.25
#